data_AF-A0A7C9N2X4-F1
#
_entry.id   AF-A0A7C9N2X4-F1
#
_cell.length_a   1.000
_cell.length_b   1.000
_cell.length_c   1.000
_cell.angle_alpha   90.00
_cell.angle_beta   90.00
_cell.angle_gamma   90.00
#
_symmetry.space_group_name_H-M   'P 1'
#
loop_
_entity.id
_entity.type
_entity.pdbx_description
1 polymer ?
#
loop_
_entity_poly.entity_id
_entity_poly.type
_entity_poly.pdbx_seq_one_letter_code
_entity_poly.pdbx_strand_id
1 'polypeptide(L)'
;MQIRLLDLLSRIKRLQEEREILRRNQALELLKTLKKEYEELVEERKKVSQVFTKSRFFKAVELQDLIRLRDSLLEWEKIAEKKLKDGYEELAKIEEELLERHKERRLFERLKEKEMWKQSEEELKRLYRELDELALLIQGQENKR
;
A
#
# COMPACT_ATOMS: atom_id res chain seq x y z
N MET A 1 15.63 7.46 27.23
CA MET A 1 15.36 8.40 26.13
C MET A 1 15.28 7.71 24.76
N GLN A 2 16.15 6.74 24.47
CA GLN A 2 16.20 6.00 23.20
C GLN A 2 14.92 5.20 22.88
N ILE A 3 14.30 4.52 23.86
CA ILE A 3 13.06 3.76 23.62
C ILE A 3 11.88 4.65 23.24
N ARG A 4 11.69 5.80 23.91
CA ARG A 4 10.66 6.77 23.54
C ARG A 4 10.85 7.30 22.12
N LEU A 5 12.10 7.45 21.68
CA LEU A 5 12.41 7.89 20.32
C LEU A 5 12.13 6.76 19.30
N LEU A 6 12.48 5.51 19.61
CA LEU A 6 12.12 4.33 18.82
C LEU A 6 10.61 4.10 18.73
N ASP A 7 9.87 4.40 19.80
CA ASP A 7 8.40 4.38 19.82
C ASP A 7 7.80 5.37 18.83
N LEU A 8 8.27 6.62 18.88
CA LEU A 8 7.83 7.65 17.95
C LEU A 8 8.18 7.29 16.50
N LEU A 9 9.40 6.80 16.26
CA LEU A 9 9.82 6.38 14.92
C LEU A 9 8.99 5.20 14.40
N SER A 10 8.72 4.20 15.24
CA SER A 10 7.87 3.05 14.87
C SER A 10 6.45 3.51 14.51
N ARG A 11 5.90 4.45 15.28
CA ARG A 11 4.58 5.05 15.01
C ARG A 11 4.58 5.82 13.69
N ILE A 12 5.61 6.61 13.41
CA ILE A 12 5.76 7.32 12.13
C ILE A 12 5.84 6.31 10.98
N LYS A 13 6.63 5.25 11.10
CA LYS A 13 6.75 4.22 10.04
C LYS A 13 5.45 3.50 9.78
N ARG A 14 4.68 3.20 10.83
CA ARG A 14 3.33 2.64 10.69
C ARG A 14 2.39 3.58 9.94
N LEU A 15 2.37 4.87 10.28
CA LEU A 15 1.55 5.86 9.59
C LEU A 15 1.96 6.02 8.11
N GLN A 16 3.26 5.94 7.81
CA GLN A 16 3.75 5.98 6.43
C GLN A 16 3.26 4.77 5.62
N GLU A 17 3.31 3.56 6.18
CA GLU A 17 2.76 2.36 5.56
C GLU A 17 1.25 2.46 5.36
N GLU A 18 0.50 2.88 6.40
CA GLU A 18 -0.95 3.08 6.32
C GLU A 18 -1.35 4.08 5.22
N ARG A 19 -0.56 5.14 5.03
CA ARG A 19 -0.74 6.09 3.93
C ARG A 19 -0.56 5.44 2.56
N GLU A 20 0.48 4.63 2.36
CA GLU A 20 0.69 3.94 1.08
C GLU A 20 -0.38 2.88 0.80
N ILE A 21 -0.89 2.20 1.84
CA ILE A 21 -2.05 1.29 1.71
C ILE A 21 -3.27 2.05 1.18
N LEU A 22 -3.56 3.23 1.73
CA LEU A 22 -4.67 4.06 1.26
C LEU A 22 -4.47 4.49 -0.20
N ARG A 23 -3.26 4.91 -0.56
CA ARG A 23 -2.91 5.30 -1.93
C ARG A 23 -3.09 4.14 -2.92
N ARG A 24 -2.66 2.92 -2.55
CA ARG A 24 -2.87 1.69 -3.32
C ARG A 24 -4.36 1.42 -3.54
N ASN A 25 -5.16 1.52 -2.47
CA ASN A 25 -6.60 1.25 -2.55
C ASN A 25 -7.30 2.26 -3.48
N GLN A 26 -6.94 3.55 -3.40
CA GLN A 26 -7.46 4.59 -4.29
C GLN A 26 -7.08 4.31 -5.75
N ALA A 27 -5.83 3.93 -6.02
CA ALA A 27 -5.40 3.56 -7.37
C ALA A 27 -6.16 2.35 -7.92
N LEU A 28 -6.43 1.34 -7.09
CA LEU A 28 -7.23 0.18 -7.46
C LEU A 28 -8.68 0.54 -7.80
N GLU A 29 -9.30 1.43 -7.02
CA GLU A 29 -10.65 1.92 -7.30
C GLU A 29 -10.72 2.67 -8.63
N LEU A 30 -9.75 3.56 -8.89
CA LEU A 30 -9.64 4.28 -10.17
C LEU A 30 -9.43 3.35 -11.35
N LEU A 31 -8.56 2.34 -11.21
CA LEU A 31 -8.36 1.33 -12.26
C LEU A 31 -9.63 0.52 -12.52
N LYS A 32 -10.40 0.21 -11.49
CA LYS A 32 -11.67 -0.49 -11.62
C LYS A 32 -12.70 0.33 -12.41
N THR A 33 -12.80 1.63 -12.14
CA THR A 33 -13.69 2.52 -12.90
C THR A 33 -13.24 2.66 -14.36
N LEU A 34 -11.94 2.89 -14.60
CA LEU A 34 -11.37 2.97 -15.95
C LEU A 34 -11.58 1.67 -16.74
N LYS A 35 -11.47 0.52 -16.07
CA LYS A 35 -11.70 -0.78 -16.71
C LYS A 35 -13.16 -0.93 -17.14
N LYS A 36 -14.10 -0.49 -16.32
CA LYS A 36 -15.53 -0.50 -16.65
C LYS A 36 -15.83 0.41 -17.85
N GLU A 37 -15.28 1.63 -17.86
CA GLU A 37 -15.41 2.56 -18.99
C GLU A 37 -14.85 1.97 -20.29
N TYR A 38 -13.69 1.31 -20.22
CA TYR A 38 -13.11 0.62 -21.36
C TYR A 38 -14.00 -0.53 -21.87
N GLU A 39 -14.54 -1.35 -20.96
CA GLU A 39 -15.46 -2.44 -21.32
C GLU A 39 -16.74 -1.90 -22.00
N GLU A 40 -17.30 -0.80 -21.50
CA GLU A 40 -18.45 -0.12 -22.11
C GLU A 40 -18.13 0.39 -23.53
N LEU A 41 -16.97 1.03 -23.74
CA LEU A 41 -16.51 1.47 -25.07
C LEU A 41 -16.36 0.30 -26.05
N VAL A 42 -15.80 -0.82 -25.59
CA VAL A 42 -15.64 -2.04 -26.40
C VAL A 42 -17.01 -2.61 -26.80
N GLU A 43 -17.98 -2.62 -25.89
CA GLU A 43 -19.35 -3.04 -26.19
C GLU A 43 -20.04 -2.11 -27.19
N GLU A 44 -19.92 -0.80 -27.02
CA GLU A 44 -20.49 0.18 -27.96
C GLU A 44 -19.90 0.02 -29.36
N ARG A 45 -18.58 -0.14 -29.47
CA ARG A 45 -17.93 -0.42 -30.76
C ARG A 45 -18.44 -1.71 -31.39
N LYS A 46 -18.64 -2.77 -30.61
CA LYS A 46 -19.24 -4.02 -31.10
C LYS A 46 -20.67 -3.80 -31.61
N LYS A 47 -21.49 -3.03 -30.89
CA LYS A 47 -22.85 -2.68 -31.32
C LYS A 47 -22.83 -1.92 -32.66
N VAL A 48 -21.98 -0.90 -32.78
CA VAL A 48 -21.80 -0.14 -34.03
C VAL A 48 -21.34 -1.05 -35.18
N SER A 49 -20.39 -1.95 -34.92
CA SER A 49 -19.91 -2.94 -35.91
C SER A 49 -20.99 -3.93 -36.36
N GLN A 50 -21.92 -4.31 -35.46
CA GLN A 50 -23.07 -5.14 -35.80
C GLN A 50 -24.06 -4.42 -36.71
N VAL A 51 -24.22 -3.10 -36.57
CA VAL A 51 -25.08 -2.30 -37.45
C VAL A 51 -24.58 -2.35 -38.89
N PHE A 52 -23.26 -2.27 -39.09
CA PHE A 52 -22.62 -2.42 -40.41
C PHE A 52 -22.82 -3.80 -41.04
N THR A 53 -22.94 -4.87 -40.24
CA THR A 53 -23.08 -6.25 -40.75
C THR A 53 -24.54 -6.66 -40.97
N LYS A 54 -25.50 -6.11 -40.22
CA LYS A 54 -26.92 -6.48 -40.31
C LYS A 54 -27.74 -5.63 -41.28
N SER A 55 -27.34 -4.39 -41.55
CA SER A 55 -28.12 -3.46 -42.37
C SER A 55 -27.68 -3.53 -43.84
N ARG A 56 -28.63 -3.72 -44.76
CA ARG A 56 -28.35 -3.83 -46.21
C ARG A 56 -28.32 -2.49 -46.96
N PHE A 57 -28.91 -1.43 -46.40
CA PHE A 57 -29.00 -0.13 -47.06
C PHE A 57 -28.86 1.00 -46.03
N PHE A 58 -28.00 1.96 -46.31
CA PHE A 58 -27.84 3.20 -45.54
C PHE A 58 -28.00 4.39 -46.47
N LYS A 59 -28.61 5.48 -45.98
CA LYS A 59 -28.44 6.78 -46.67
C LYS A 59 -27.00 7.25 -46.50
N ALA A 60 -26.51 8.03 -47.46
CA ALA A 60 -25.11 8.51 -47.44
C ALA A 60 -24.75 9.25 -46.14
N VAL A 61 -25.67 10.07 -45.62
CA VAL A 61 -25.50 10.82 -44.35
C VAL A 61 -25.40 9.87 -43.15
N GLU A 62 -26.30 8.88 -43.06
CA GLU A 62 -26.33 7.89 -41.98
C GLU A 62 -25.03 7.04 -41.96
N LEU A 63 -24.54 6.66 -43.14
CA LEU A 63 -23.27 5.94 -43.26
C LEU A 63 -22.09 6.80 -42.79
N GLN A 64 -22.07 8.08 -43.15
CA GLN A 64 -21.01 9.00 -42.76
C GLN A 64 -20.97 9.22 -41.24
N ASP A 65 -22.13 9.38 -40.61
CA ASP A 65 -22.24 9.55 -39.16
C ASP A 65 -21.81 8.26 -38.42
N LEU A 66 -22.19 7.08 -38.91
CA LEU A 66 -21.76 5.81 -38.35
C LEU A 66 -20.24 5.59 -38.44
N ILE A 67 -19.62 5.99 -39.56
CA ILE A 67 -18.16 5.91 -39.72
C ILE A 67 -17.48 6.84 -38.71
N ARG A 68 -17.94 8.09 -38.59
CA ARG A 68 -17.40 9.06 -37.61
C ARG A 68 -17.53 8.55 -36.18
N LEU A 69 -18.68 7.97 -35.82
CA LEU A 69 -18.90 7.40 -34.51
C LEU A 69 -17.94 6.22 -34.25
N ARG A 70 -17.76 5.33 -35.22
CA ARG A 70 -16.82 4.20 -35.12
C ARG A 70 -15.39 4.68 -34.91
N ASP A 71 -14.95 5.65 -35.71
CA ASP A 71 -13.58 6.17 -35.63
C ASP A 71 -13.33 6.87 -34.31
N SER A 72 -14.31 7.65 -33.82
CA SER A 72 -14.28 8.22 -32.48
C SER A 72 -14.12 7.12 -31.43
N LEU A 73 -15.01 6.12 -31.42
CA LEU A 73 -14.95 5.02 -30.44
C LEU A 73 -13.60 4.30 -30.43
N LEU A 74 -12.98 4.10 -31.59
CA LEU A 74 -11.63 3.53 -31.70
C LEU A 74 -10.56 4.43 -31.08
N GLU A 75 -10.65 5.75 -31.23
CA GLU A 75 -9.75 6.69 -30.57
C GLU A 75 -9.93 6.66 -29.05
N TRP A 76 -11.18 6.70 -28.57
CA TRP A 76 -11.49 6.61 -27.14
C TRP A 76 -11.00 5.28 -26.54
N GLU A 77 -11.18 4.15 -27.22
CA GLU A 77 -10.68 2.83 -26.82
C GLU A 77 -9.16 2.84 -26.66
N LYS A 78 -8.41 3.39 -27.63
CA LYS A 78 -6.95 3.52 -27.54
C LYS A 78 -6.50 4.40 -26.39
N ILE A 79 -7.19 5.51 -26.15
CA ILE A 79 -6.89 6.42 -25.03
C ILE A 79 -7.13 5.71 -23.69
N ALA A 80 -8.26 5.00 -23.57
CA ALA A 80 -8.61 4.26 -22.36
C ALA A 80 -7.64 3.09 -22.12
N GLU A 81 -7.24 2.35 -23.16
CA GLU A 81 -6.25 1.29 -23.08
C GLU A 81 -4.90 1.82 -22.58
N LYS A 82 -4.44 2.96 -23.12
CA LYS A 82 -3.21 3.61 -22.67
C LYS A 82 -3.31 4.03 -21.20
N LYS A 83 -4.41 4.68 -20.79
CA LYS A 83 -4.64 5.08 -19.40
C LYS A 83 -4.65 3.89 -18.44
N LEU A 84 -5.25 2.77 -18.85
CA LEU A 84 -5.23 1.53 -18.06
C LEU A 84 -3.81 1.01 -17.89
N LYS A 85 -3.03 0.96 -18.97
CA LYS A 85 -1.64 0.53 -18.93
C LYS A 85 -0.81 1.41 -18.00
N ASP A 86 -0.89 2.73 -18.17
CA ASP A 86 -0.18 3.70 -17.33
C ASP A 86 -0.59 3.54 -15.85
N GLY A 87 -1.89 3.36 -15.58
CA GLY A 87 -2.39 3.13 -14.22
C GLY A 87 -1.91 1.81 -13.59
N TYR A 88 -1.79 0.72 -14.36
CA TYR A 88 -1.21 -0.53 -13.85
C TYR A 88 0.28 -0.40 -13.56
N GLU A 89 1.03 0.35 -14.37
CA GLU A 89 2.44 0.65 -14.12
C GLU A 89 2.62 1.51 -12.85
N GLU A 90 1.74 2.49 -12.63
CA GLU A 90 1.71 3.27 -11.38
C GLU A 90 1.36 2.42 -10.17
N LEU A 91 0.37 1.52 -10.29
CA LEU A 91 -0.01 0.61 -9.21
C LEU A 91 1.18 -0.29 -8.81
N ALA A 92 1.92 -0.83 -9.78
CA ALA A 92 3.11 -1.64 -9.51
C ALA A 92 4.16 -0.87 -8.70
N LYS A 93 4.41 0.40 -9.05
CA LYS A 93 5.32 1.28 -8.29
C LYS A 93 4.83 1.51 -6.86
N ILE A 94 3.53 1.74 -6.67
CA ILE A 94 2.94 1.90 -5.33
C ILE A 94 3.11 0.62 -4.50
N GLU A 95 2.95 -0.55 -5.12
CA GLU A 95 3.15 -1.84 -4.43
C GLU A 95 4.61 -2.08 -4.03
N GLU A 96 5.57 -1.67 -4.87
CA GLU A 96 6.99 -1.69 -4.53
C GLU A 96 7.29 -0.74 -3.35
N GLU A 97 6.82 0.51 -3.41
CA GLU A 97 6.96 1.49 -2.34
C GLU A 97 6.35 0.96 -1.01
N LEU A 98 5.17 0.34 -1.08
CA LEU A 98 4.51 -0.24 0.08
C LEU A 98 5.34 -1.39 0.70
N LEU A 99 5.95 -2.23 -0.13
CA LEU A 99 6.82 -3.31 0.34
C LEU A 99 8.05 -2.74 1.07
N GLU A 100 8.65 -1.68 0.55
CA GLU A 100 9.75 -0.99 1.22
C GLU A 100 9.31 -0.39 2.56
N ARG A 101 8.17 0.31 2.61
CA ARG A 101 7.62 0.85 3.86
C ARG A 101 7.34 -0.24 4.89
N HIS A 102 6.82 -1.39 4.47
CA HIS A 102 6.60 -2.54 5.35
C HIS A 102 7.92 -3.06 5.93
N LYS A 103 8.96 -3.20 5.10
CA LYS A 103 10.31 -3.60 5.56
C LYS A 103 10.90 -2.60 6.55
N GLU A 104 10.78 -1.30 6.27
CA GLU A 104 11.22 -0.24 7.19
C GLU A 104 10.51 -0.33 8.53
N ARG A 105 9.17 -0.46 8.55
CA ARG A 105 8.41 -0.58 9.79
C ARG A 105 8.88 -1.76 10.64
N ARG A 106 9.02 -2.94 10.02
CA ARG A 106 9.49 -4.14 10.71
C ARG A 106 10.91 -4.01 11.26
N LEU A 107 11.79 -3.27 10.58
CA LEU A 107 13.13 -2.97 11.09
C LEU A 107 13.04 -2.16 12.40
N PHE A 108 12.23 -1.11 12.43
CA PHE A 108 12.08 -0.27 13.62
C PHE A 108 11.40 -1.01 14.78
N GLU A 109 10.40 -1.85 14.51
CA GLU A 109 9.78 -2.74 15.50
C GLU A 109 10.83 -3.65 16.16
N ARG A 110 11.68 -4.31 15.36
CA ARG A 110 12.76 -5.16 15.87
C ARG A 110 13.81 -4.39 16.67
N LEU A 111 14.17 -3.18 16.23
CA LEU A 111 15.12 -2.34 16.96
C LEU A 111 14.55 -1.93 18.33
N LYS A 112 13.26 -1.58 18.36
CA LYS A 112 12.55 -1.28 19.61
C LYS A 112 12.54 -2.48 20.55
N GLU A 113 12.18 -3.66 20.06
CA GLU A 113 12.18 -4.89 20.85
C GLU A 113 13.57 -5.17 21.42
N LYS A 114 14.61 -5.13 20.58
CA LYS A 114 15.99 -5.36 21.02
C LYS A 114 16.42 -4.39 22.11
N GLU A 115 16.02 -3.12 22.02
CA GLU A 115 16.37 -2.11 23.02
C GLU A 115 15.61 -2.30 24.33
N MET A 116 14.33 -2.70 24.26
CA MET A 116 13.56 -3.12 25.45
C MET A 116 14.23 -4.28 26.17
N TRP A 117 14.63 -5.32 25.43
CA TRP A 117 15.31 -6.49 26.00
C TRP A 117 16.60 -6.13 26.75
N LYS A 118 17.43 -5.26 26.17
CA LYS A 118 18.66 -4.80 26.85
C LYS A 118 18.37 -4.06 28.14
N GLN A 119 17.37 -3.15 28.14
CA GLN A 119 17.01 -2.42 29.35
C GLN A 119 16.51 -3.35 30.44
N SER A 120 15.66 -4.33 30.10
CA SER A 120 15.21 -5.35 31.05
C SER A 120 16.36 -6.20 31.58
N GLU A 121 17.35 -6.54 30.74
CA GLU A 121 18.54 -7.28 31.18
C GLU A 121 19.41 -6.45 32.15
N GLU A 122 19.58 -5.16 31.89
CA GLU A 122 20.30 -4.24 32.78
C GLU A 122 19.57 -4.04 34.11
N GLU A 123 18.25 -3.87 34.09
CA GLU A 123 17.42 -3.78 35.29
C GLU A 123 17.51 -5.05 36.13
N LEU A 124 17.42 -6.22 35.51
CA LEU A 124 17.57 -7.51 36.18
C LEU A 124 18.94 -7.64 36.86
N LYS A 125 20.03 -7.24 36.16
CA LYS A 125 21.38 -7.25 36.74
C LYS A 125 21.51 -6.29 37.93
N ARG A 126 20.84 -5.13 37.90
CA ARG A 126 20.82 -4.21 39.05
C ARG A 126 20.07 -4.82 40.23
N LEU A 127 18.89 -5.40 40.00
CA LEU A 127 18.10 -6.06 41.04
C LEU A 127 18.87 -7.21 41.71
N TYR A 128 19.61 -8.02 40.95
CA TYR A 128 20.46 -9.06 41.55
C TYR A 128 21.56 -8.50 42.45
N ARG A 129 22.22 -7.41 42.04
CA ARG A 129 23.23 -6.74 42.88
C ARG A 129 22.61 -6.18 44.16
N GLU A 130 21.46 -5.54 44.06
CA GLU A 130 20.72 -5.03 45.23
C GLU A 130 20.32 -6.15 46.19
N LEU A 131 19.90 -7.32 45.67
CA LEU A 131 19.61 -8.50 46.48
C LEU A 131 20.86 -9.06 47.18
N ASP A 132 21.99 -9.14 46.47
CA ASP A 132 23.26 -9.60 47.06
C ASP A 132 23.73 -8.65 48.18
N GLU A 133 23.62 -7.34 47.97
CA GLU A 133 23.94 -6.32 48.98
C GLU A 133 23.04 -6.44 50.23
N LEU A 134 21.73 -6.66 50.04
CA LEU A 134 20.79 -6.90 51.12
C LEU A 134 21.10 -8.19 51.89
N ALA A 135 21.46 -9.27 51.19
CA ALA A 135 21.84 -10.54 51.81
C ALA A 135 23.08 -10.37 52.71
N LEU A 136 24.10 -9.64 52.23
CA LEU A 136 25.29 -9.31 53.02
C LEU A 136 24.97 -8.47 54.26
N LEU A 137 24.04 -7.51 54.14
CA LEU A 137 23.59 -6.71 55.29
C LEU A 137 22.89 -7.56 56.35
N ILE A 138 22.02 -8.48 55.93
CA ILE A 138 21.33 -9.41 56.85
C ILE A 138 22.34 -10.29 57.58
N GLN A 139 23.26 -10.93 56.85
CA GLN A 139 24.33 -11.74 57.47
C GLN A 139 25.20 -10.93 58.43
N GLY A 140 25.52 -9.69 58.08
CA GLY A 140 26.29 -8.79 58.94
C GLY A 140 25.55 -8.38 60.23
N GLN A 141 24.22 -8.35 60.21
CA GLN A 141 23.40 -8.12 61.41
C GLN A 141 23.23 -9.38 62.26
N GLU A 142 23.08 -10.55 61.64
CA GLU A 142 23.02 -11.83 62.35
C GLU A 142 24.33 -12.15 63.08
N ASN A 143 25.48 -11.89 62.45
CA ASN A 143 26.80 -12.09 63.07
C ASN A 143 27.11 -11.11 64.23
N LYS A 144 26.30 -10.06 64.43
CA LYS A 144 26.44 -9.08 65.52
C LYS A 144 25.54 -9.39 66.72
N ARG A 145 24.63 -10.36 66.61
CA ARG A 145 23.80 -10.87 67.70
C ARG A 145 24.47 -12.08 68.34
#